data_AF-A0A938B0W8-F1
#
_entry.id   AF-A0A938B0W8-F1
#
_cell.length_a   1.000
_cell.length_b   1.000
_cell.length_c   1.000
_cell.angle_alpha   90.00
_cell.angle_beta   90.00
_cell.angle_gamma   90.00
#
_symmetry.space_group_name_H-M   'P 1'
#
loop_
_entity.id
_entity.type
_entity.pdbx_description
1 polymer ?
#
loop_
_entity_poly.entity_id
_entity_poly.type
_entity_poly.pdbx_seq_one_letter_code
_entity_poly.pdbx_strand_id
1 'polypeptide(L)'
;MPSLAPVQRLSMTVNLVIFLGMLSTIVHLLGWLGVLASYRLASLAAALPLCGCGYGIRYGSLVCLYAATGLLAGLSLQYGVQASTTLEVSSVVRCGLSAWLGWRLCQTIPLMPHLQQEGAFPLPMSRYGALVLRRFRKQ
;
A
#
# COMPACT_ATOMS: atom_id res chain seq x y z
N MET A 1 -19.15 -10.55 20.83
CA MET A 1 -18.92 -9.77 19.60
C MET A 1 -17.42 -9.57 19.46
N PRO A 2 -16.75 -10.24 18.51
CA PRO A 2 -15.29 -10.17 18.39
C PRO A 2 -14.87 -8.73 18.08
N SER A 3 -13.74 -8.31 18.65
CA SER A 3 -13.29 -6.92 18.63
C SER A 3 -13.15 -6.40 17.19
N LEU A 4 -14.05 -5.50 16.77
CA LEU A 4 -14.02 -4.86 15.46
C LEU A 4 -12.76 -4.00 15.24
N ALA A 5 -12.10 -3.56 16.32
CA ALA A 5 -10.96 -2.66 16.27
C ALA A 5 -9.73 -3.19 15.50
N PRO A 6 -9.22 -4.42 15.73
CA PRO A 6 -8.10 -4.98 14.96
C PRO A 6 -8.43 -5.21 13.48
N VAL A 7 -9.61 -5.77 13.18
CA VAL A 7 -10.07 -6.01 11.79
C VAL A 7 -10.16 -4.69 11.02
N GLN A 8 -10.74 -3.66 11.65
CA GLN A 8 -10.92 -2.35 11.02
C GLN A 8 -9.59 -1.62 10.84
N ARG A 9 -8.66 -1.75 11.80
CA ARG A 9 -7.29 -1.21 11.68
C ARG A 9 -6.52 -1.87 10.55
N LEU A 10 -6.59 -3.20 10.43
CA LEU A 10 -5.96 -3.95 9.34
C LEU A 10 -6.57 -3.57 7.99
N SER A 11 -7.90 -3.54 7.88
CA SER A 11 -8.60 -3.13 6.67
C SER A 11 -8.23 -1.69 6.26
N MET A 12 -8.12 -0.76 7.20
CA MET A 12 -7.70 0.61 6.91
C MET A 12 -6.27 0.67 6.37
N THR A 13 -5.32 -0.04 6.99
CA THR A 13 -3.94 -0.12 6.52
C THR A 13 -3.85 -0.72 5.11
N VAL A 14 -4.57 -1.82 4.86
CA VAL A 14 -4.59 -2.47 3.54
C VAL A 14 -5.16 -1.55 2.47
N ASN A 15 -6.29 -0.90 2.75
CA ASN A 15 -6.89 0.05 1.81
C ASN A 15 -5.96 1.25 1.54
N LEU A 16 -5.21 1.70 2.54
CA LEU A 16 -4.22 2.77 2.38
C LEU A 16 -3.05 2.33 1.50
N VAL A 17 -2.54 1.09 1.67
CA VAL A 17 -1.50 0.53 0.80
C VAL A 17 -1.98 0.42 -0.64
N ILE A 18 -3.20 -0.09 -0.87
CA ILE A 18 -3.79 -0.18 -2.21
C ILE A 18 -3.98 1.22 -2.82
N PHE A 19 -4.50 2.17 -2.04
CA PHE A 19 -4.71 3.54 -2.49
C PHE A 19 -3.40 4.24 -2.85
N LEU A 20 -2.36 4.14 -2.02
CA LEU A 20 -1.05 4.70 -2.33
C LEU A 20 -0.39 4.00 -3.52
N GLY A 21 -0.53 2.68 -3.63
CA GLY A 21 -0.06 1.94 -4.79
C GLY A 21 -0.70 2.45 -6.09
N MET A 22 -2.03 2.65 -6.09
CA MET A 22 -2.75 3.18 -7.24
C MET A 22 -2.36 4.64 -7.53
N LEU A 23 -2.31 5.48 -6.49
CA LEU A 23 -1.89 6.89 -6.64
C LEU A 23 -0.47 6.98 -7.19
N SER A 24 0.46 6.18 -6.68
CA SER A 24 1.83 6.11 -7.19
C SER A 24 1.85 5.66 -8.65
N THR A 25 1.08 4.63 -9.00
CA THR A 25 0.98 4.13 -10.39
C THR A 25 0.46 5.22 -11.32
N ILE A 26 -0.60 5.94 -10.92
CA ILE A 26 -1.18 7.05 -11.69
C ILE A 26 -0.14 8.16 -11.89
N VAL A 27 0.52 8.62 -10.83
CA VAL A 27 1.50 9.71 -10.94
C VAL A 27 2.70 9.30 -11.82
N HIS A 28 3.15 8.05 -11.76
CA HIS A 28 4.20 7.54 -12.66
C HIS A 28 3.75 7.43 -14.12
N LEU A 29 2.49 7.04 -14.37
CA LEU A 29 1.88 7.05 -15.70
C LEU A 29 1.77 8.46 -16.29
N LEU A 30 1.33 9.44 -15.48
CA LEU A 30 1.33 10.85 -15.87
C LEU A 30 2.74 11.37 -16.16
N GLY A 31 3.72 10.89 -15.39
CA GLY A 31 5.14 11.12 -15.65
C GLY A 31 5.60 10.61 -17.01
N TRP A 32 5.28 9.35 -17.31
CA TRP A 32 5.59 8.72 -18.59
C TRP A 32 4.93 9.42 -19.77
N LEU A 33 3.70 9.91 -19.60
CA LEU A 33 2.99 10.71 -20.60
C LEU A 33 3.59 12.12 -20.80
N GLY A 34 4.70 12.44 -20.13
CA GLY A 34 5.39 13.73 -20.26
C GLY A 34 4.72 14.89 -19.52
N VAL A 35 3.67 14.62 -18.74
CA VAL A 35 2.96 15.65 -17.96
C VAL A 35 3.75 16.04 -16.71
N LEU A 36 4.52 15.10 -16.14
CA LEU A 36 5.38 15.31 -14.97
C LEU A 36 6.81 14.81 -15.27
N ALA A 37 7.66 15.72 -15.73
CA ALA A 37 9.01 15.43 -16.27
C ALA A 37 10.00 14.72 -15.31
N SER A 38 9.67 14.55 -14.02
CA SER A 38 10.54 13.99 -12.98
C SER A 38 10.22 12.54 -12.57
N TYR A 39 9.29 11.87 -13.24
CA TYR A 39 8.87 10.51 -12.90
C TYR A 39 9.38 9.48 -13.92
N ARG A 40 10.28 8.59 -13.49
CA ARG A 40 10.89 7.56 -14.34
C ARG A 40 10.03 6.29 -14.38
N LEU A 41 10.05 5.57 -15.52
CA LEU A 41 9.32 4.30 -15.69
C LEU A 41 9.71 3.23 -14.66
N ALA A 42 10.97 3.24 -14.23
CA ALA A 42 11.54 2.23 -13.34
C ALA A 42 10.81 2.11 -11.99
N SER A 43 10.21 3.19 -11.49
CA SER A 43 9.46 3.18 -10.23
C SER A 43 8.01 2.69 -10.38
N LEU A 44 7.53 2.50 -11.61
CA LEU A 44 6.25 1.82 -11.89
C LEU A 44 6.34 0.31 -11.59
N ALA A 45 7.54 -0.27 -11.74
CA ALA A 45 7.83 -1.66 -11.38
C ALA A 45 7.71 -1.92 -9.87
N ALA A 46 7.76 -0.91 -9.01
CA ALA A 46 7.53 -1.05 -7.57
C ALA A 46 6.06 -0.78 -7.19
N ALA A 47 5.37 0.09 -7.92
CA ALA A 47 3.98 0.48 -7.62
C ALA A 47 2.97 -0.65 -7.92
N LEU A 48 3.15 -1.38 -9.03
CA LEU A 48 2.27 -2.50 -9.41
C LEU A 48 2.32 -3.67 -8.42
N PRO A 49 3.49 -4.16 -7.98
CA PRO A 49 3.57 -5.19 -6.95
C PRO A 49 2.96 -4.75 -5.62
N LEU A 50 3.09 -3.47 -5.25
CA LEU A 50 2.47 -2.91 -4.03
C LEU A 50 0.94 -2.99 -4.09
N CYS A 51 0.33 -2.67 -5.23
CA CYS A 51 -1.11 -2.87 -5.44
C CYS A 51 -1.49 -4.36 -5.32
N GLY A 52 -0.77 -5.24 -6.02
CA GLY A 52 -1.03 -6.68 -5.99
C GLY A 52 -0.89 -7.27 -4.57
N CYS A 53 0.14 -6.87 -3.83
CA CYS A 53 0.34 -7.27 -2.45
C CYS A 53 -0.77 -6.73 -1.55
N GLY A 54 -1.24 -5.49 -1.75
CA GLY A 54 -2.38 -4.94 -1.03
C GLY A 54 -3.64 -5.81 -1.18
N TYR A 55 -3.94 -6.28 -2.40
CA TYR A 55 -5.02 -7.24 -2.62
C TYR A 55 -4.73 -8.58 -1.94
N GLY A 56 -3.53 -9.13 -2.07
CA GLY A 56 -3.16 -10.38 -1.41
C GLY A 56 -3.31 -10.34 0.11
N ILE A 57 -2.91 -9.24 0.75
CA ILE A 57 -3.07 -9.03 2.20
C ILE A 57 -4.57 -9.01 2.57
N ARG A 58 -5.41 -8.45 1.71
CA ARG A 58 -6.86 -8.41 1.91
C ARG A 58 -7.51 -9.80 1.95
N TYR A 59 -6.95 -10.76 1.22
CA TYR A 59 -7.38 -12.16 1.20
C TYR A 59 -6.66 -13.02 2.26
N GLY A 60 -5.86 -12.42 3.14
CA GLY A 60 -5.17 -13.16 4.20
C GLY A 60 -3.79 -13.70 3.81
N SER A 61 -3.21 -13.30 2.68
CA SER A 61 -1.87 -13.77 2.29
C SER A 61 -0.76 -13.12 3.13
N LEU A 62 -0.17 -13.90 4.04
CA LEU A 62 1.02 -13.51 4.79
C LEU A 62 2.22 -13.27 3.86
N VAL A 63 2.35 -14.05 2.79
CA VAL A 63 3.43 -13.88 1.80
C VAL A 63 3.37 -12.49 1.17
N CYS A 64 2.17 -12.01 0.82
CA CYS A 64 1.98 -10.66 0.29
C CYS A 64 2.27 -9.58 1.34
N LEU A 65 2.01 -9.85 2.63
CA LEU A 65 2.35 -8.92 3.71
C LEU A 65 3.87 -8.74 3.85
N TYR A 66 4.61 -9.86 3.88
CA TYR A 66 6.08 -9.81 3.92
C TYR A 66 6.67 -9.18 2.65
N ALA A 67 6.14 -9.52 1.47
CA ALA A 67 6.59 -8.93 0.21
C ALA A 67 6.37 -7.40 0.18
N ALA A 68 5.19 -6.92 0.59
CA ALA A 68 4.91 -5.48 0.69
C ALA A 68 5.84 -4.78 1.68
N THR A 69 6.12 -5.41 2.82
CA THR A 69 7.00 -4.88 3.86
C THR A 69 8.44 -4.76 3.34
N GLY A 70 8.96 -5.80 2.68
CA GLY A 70 10.28 -5.79 2.04
C GLY A 70 10.39 -4.74 0.94
N LEU A 71 9.38 -4.62 0.08
CA LEU A 71 9.32 -3.60 -0.96
C LEU A 71 9.36 -2.19 -0.38
N LEU A 72 8.60 -1.91 0.69
CA LEU A 72 8.60 -0.60 1.34
C LEU A 72 9.91 -0.29 2.06
N ALA A 73 10.56 -1.29 2.66
CA ALA A 73 11.88 -1.13 3.25
C ALA A 73 12.93 -0.79 2.18
N GLY A 74 12.92 -1.50 1.04
CA GLY A 74 13.80 -1.22 -0.09
C GLY A 74 13.58 0.18 -0.68
N LEU A 75 12.32 0.57 -0.87
CA LEU A 75 11.97 1.92 -1.33
C LEU A 75 12.42 3.00 -0.33
N SER A 76 12.26 2.77 0.97
CA SER A 76 12.70 3.71 2.00
C SER A 76 14.22 3.90 1.97
N LEU A 77 14.99 2.83 1.78
CA LEU A 77 16.45 2.92 1.62
C LEU A 77 16.82 3.70 0.36
N GLN A 78 16.19 3.36 -0.78
CA GLN A 78 16.44 4.03 -2.06
C GLN A 78 16.15 5.55 -1.97
N TYR A 79 14.99 5.93 -1.42
CA TYR A 79 14.63 7.33 -1.25
C TYR A 79 15.47 8.02 -0.17
N GLY A 80 15.93 7.30 0.86
CA GLY A 80 16.87 7.81 1.85
C GLY A 80 18.20 8.21 1.20
N VAL A 81 18.78 7.32 0.38
CA VAL A 81 20.02 7.61 -0.37
C VAL A 81 19.82 8.78 -1.33
N GLN A 82 18.68 8.84 -2.04
CA GLN A 82 18.36 9.97 -2.91
C GLN A 82 18.21 11.27 -2.12
N ALA A 83 17.49 11.26 -1.00
CA ALA A 83 17.32 12.44 -0.16
C ALA A 83 18.65 12.97 0.38
N SER A 84 19.59 12.08 0.74
CA SER A 84 20.93 12.47 1.21
C SER A 84 21.83 13.01 0.10
N THR A 85 21.60 12.62 -1.16
CA THR A 85 22.45 13.01 -2.30
C THR A 85 21.92 14.23 -3.05
N THR A 86 20.61 14.34 -3.26
CA THR A 86 19.99 15.42 -4.05
C THR A 86 19.24 16.44 -3.21
N LEU A 87 19.00 16.19 -1.91
CA LEU A 87 18.21 17.06 -1.01
C LEU A 87 16.82 17.43 -1.56
N GLU A 88 16.29 16.66 -2.51
CA GLU A 88 14.97 16.91 -3.05
C GLU A 88 13.89 16.65 -1.99
N VAL A 89 13.03 17.65 -1.77
CA VAL A 89 11.87 17.55 -0.86
C VAL A 89 10.97 16.37 -1.24
N SER A 90 10.85 16.08 -2.54
CA SER A 90 10.11 14.93 -3.07
C SER A 90 10.64 13.59 -2.51
N SER A 91 11.96 13.43 -2.40
CA SER A 91 12.63 12.23 -1.94
C SER A 91 12.49 12.05 -0.43
N VAL A 92 12.57 13.14 0.34
CA VAL A 92 12.33 13.13 1.79
C VAL A 92 10.90 12.72 2.12
N VAL A 93 9.92 13.31 1.42
CA VAL A 93 8.49 12.98 1.61
C VAL A 93 8.21 11.52 1.25
N ARG A 94 8.76 11.04 0.12
CA ARG A 94 8.62 9.63 -0.30
C ARG A 94 9.27 8.67 0.69
N CYS A 95 10.46 9.01 1.20
CA CYS A 95 11.14 8.24 2.23
C CYS A 95 10.26 8.13 3.49
N GLY A 96 9.80 9.26 4.03
CA GLY A 96 8.92 9.30 5.20
C GLY A 96 7.62 8.49 5.01
N LEU A 97 6.97 8.62 3.85
CA LEU A 97 5.75 7.86 3.55
C LEU A 97 6.03 6.34 3.45
N SER A 98 7.12 5.94 2.80
CA SER A 98 7.48 4.53 2.66
C SER A 98 7.87 3.89 4.00
N ALA A 99 8.64 4.60 4.83
CA ALA A 99 8.99 4.17 6.18
C ALA A 99 7.75 4.07 7.08
N TRP A 100 6.87 5.06 7.03
CA TRP A 100 5.64 5.07 7.81
C TRP A 100 4.68 3.94 7.42
N LEU A 101 4.54 3.67 6.11
CA LEU A 101 3.76 2.53 5.63
C LEU A 101 4.39 1.20 5.99
N GLY A 102 5.70 1.06 5.87
CA GLY A 102 6.44 -0.13 6.30
C GLY A 102 6.22 -0.40 7.78
N TRP A 103 6.35 0.63 8.63
CA TRP A 103 6.07 0.55 10.06
C TRP A 103 4.63 0.10 10.34
N ARG A 104 3.65 0.67 9.65
CA ARG A 104 2.24 0.28 9.76
C ARG A 104 2.03 -1.19 9.39
N LEU A 105 2.71 -1.69 8.34
CA LEU A 105 2.61 -3.09 7.94
C LEU A 105 3.27 -4.01 8.96
N CYS A 106 4.42 -3.64 9.51
CA CYS A 106 5.07 -4.38 10.60
C CYS A 106 4.14 -4.55 11.80
N GLN A 107 3.41 -3.49 12.18
CA GLN A 107 2.41 -3.56 13.25
C GLN A 107 1.23 -4.51 12.93
N THR A 108 0.98 -4.79 11.65
CA THR A 108 -0.10 -5.70 11.22
C THR A 108 0.34 -7.16 11.09
N ILE A 109 1.64 -7.45 11.04
CA ILE A 109 2.18 -8.82 11.00
C ILE A 109 1.64 -9.70 12.13
N PRO A 110 1.71 -9.30 13.42
CA PRO A 110 1.21 -10.16 14.50
C PRO A 110 -0.32 -10.28 14.52
N LEU A 111 -1.05 -9.37 13.89
CA LEU A 111 -2.52 -9.37 13.87
C LEU A 111 -3.08 -10.33 12.81
N MET A 112 -2.33 -10.60 11.76
CA MET A 112 -2.83 -11.34 10.60
C MET A 112 -3.06 -12.84 10.88
N PRO A 113 -2.16 -13.58 11.57
CA PRO A 113 -2.41 -14.97 11.96
C PRO A 113 -3.61 -15.11 12.89
N HIS A 114 -3.79 -14.16 13.81
CA HIS A 114 -4.92 -14.14 14.74
C HIS A 114 -6.25 -13.98 14.00
N LEU A 115 -6.31 -13.04 13.04
CA LEU A 115 -7.50 -12.81 12.22
C LEU A 115 -7.78 -13.94 11.22
N GLN A 116 -6.75 -14.71 10.81
CA GLN A 116 -6.93 -15.91 10.00
C GLN A 116 -7.60 -17.02 10.80
N GLN A 117 -7.20 -17.20 12.07
CA GLN A 117 -7.83 -18.17 12.98
C GLN A 117 -9.29 -17.81 13.27
N GLU A 118 -9.63 -16.52 13.33
CA GLU A 118 -11.00 -16.04 13.52
C GLU A 118 -11.87 -16.11 12.25
N GLY A 119 -11.31 -16.52 11.10
CA GLY A 119 -12.05 -16.57 9.84
C GLY A 119 -12.52 -15.20 9.33
N ALA A 120 -11.84 -14.12 9.73
CA ALA A 120 -12.26 -12.74 9.44
C ALA A 120 -11.95 -12.27 8.00
N PHE A 121 -11.53 -13.18 7.12
CA PHE A 121 -11.14 -12.91 5.74
C PHE A 121 -12.21 -13.36 4.74
N PRO A 122 -12.40 -12.65 3.61
CA PRO A 122 -11.69 -11.44 3.18
C PRO A 122 -12.07 -10.21 4.00
N LEU A 123 -11.09 -9.33 4.25
CA LEU A 123 -11.34 -8.14 5.07
C LEU A 123 -12.44 -7.26 4.44
N PRO A 124 -13.36 -6.72 5.26
CA PRO A 124 -14.44 -5.88 4.78
C PRO A 124 -13.88 -4.67 4.06
N MET A 125 -14.49 -4.35 2.91
CA MET A 125 -14.11 -3.23 2.09
C MET A 125 -14.34 -1.92 2.84
N SER A 126 -13.48 -0.90 2.63
CA SER A 126 -13.79 0.42 3.15
C SER A 126 -15.13 0.92 2.58
N ARG A 127 -15.78 1.83 3.31
CA ARG A 127 -17.05 2.47 2.92
C ARG A 127 -17.02 3.06 1.50
N TYR A 128 -15.83 3.48 1.04
CA TYR A 128 -15.59 4.00 -0.31
C TYR A 128 -15.62 2.89 -1.38
N GLY A 129 -15.00 1.74 -1.15
CA GLY A 129 -15.06 0.63 -2.11
C GLY A 129 -16.46 0.03 -2.23
N ALA A 130 -17.22 0.01 -1.14
CA ALA A 130 -18.63 -0.40 -1.15
C ALA A 130 -19.51 0.55 -1.99
N LEU A 131 -19.26 1.87 -1.95
CA LEU A 131 -19.95 2.86 -2.76
C LEU A 131 -19.63 2.71 -4.26
N VAL A 132 -18.36 2.45 -4.59
CA VAL A 132 -17.92 2.25 -5.97
C VAL A 132 -18.52 0.98 -6.58
N LEU A 133 -18.47 -0.15 -5.86
CA LEU A 133 -19.13 -1.39 -6.31
C LEU A 133 -20.64 -1.24 -6.47
N ARG A 134 -21.30 -0.48 -5.59
CA ARG A 134 -22.74 -0.16 -5.74
C ARG A 134 -23.04 0.67 -6.97
N ARG A 135 -22.11 1.52 -7.43
CA ARG A 135 -22.25 2.25 -8.71
C ARG A 135 -22.06 1.33 -9.90
N PHE A 136 -21.05 0.46 -9.90
CA PHE A 136 -20.80 -0.47 -11.00
C PHE A 136 -21.83 -1.59 -11.12
N ARG A 137 -22.51 -1.98 -10.03
CA ARG A 137 -23.62 -2.97 -10.06
C ARG A 137 -24.94 -2.38 -10.58
N LYS A 138 -25.04 -1.06 -10.73
CA LYS A 138 -26.24 -0.36 -11.20
C LYS A 138 -26.16 0.09 -12.67
N GLN A 139 -25.06 -0.24 -13.35
CA GLN A 139 -24.96 -0.19 -14.81
C GLN A 139 -25.15 -1.60 -15.36
#